data_AF-A0A952NC37-F1
#
_entry.id   AF-A0A952NC37-F1
#
_cell.length_a   1.000
_cell.length_b   1.000
_cell.length_c   1.000
_cell.angle_alpha   90.00
_cell.angle_beta   90.00
_cell.angle_gamma   90.00
#
_symmetry.space_group_name_H-M   'P 1'
#
loop_
_entity.id
_entity.type
_entity.pdbx_description
1 polymer ?
#
loop_
_entity_poly.entity_id
_entity_poly.type
_entity_poly.pdbx_seq_one_letter_code
_entity_poly.pdbx_strand_id
1 'polypeptide(L)'
;MKNVLCKLVVLPGSNPDESVRPYYERAYTHWESVWGATFQELDGKSRIFSDNFTRQHEIHALFEDLNCVAMCGLRYYDFRTTTPRKDSYFEAWSEDALDQLVRYGKRVVIASNLSIDPNRRGREATGGQYNLKDLIIATTLRRIGELEIDAMTGTMRVDKNMQGLIYQAGGVPIQREVIYHNVPVDLLAVHPLRKKPLLPSGLDEMTQELWDNARGTGPLDHLLLPKTAARRVA
;
A
#
# COMPACT_ATOMS: atom_id res chain seq x y z
N MET A 1 -13.81 -20.39 14.27
CA MET A 1 -12.76 -19.48 13.74
C MET A 1 -12.34 -20.01 12.39
N LYS A 2 -12.26 -19.15 11.37
CA LYS A 2 -11.76 -19.54 10.05
C LYS A 2 -10.24 -19.56 10.11
N ASN A 3 -9.58 -20.66 9.74
CA ASN A 3 -8.12 -20.71 9.73
C ASN A 3 -7.59 -19.74 8.67
N VAL A 4 -6.82 -18.75 9.09
CA VAL A 4 -6.11 -17.84 8.17
C VAL A 4 -5.00 -18.63 7.50
N LEU A 5 -5.03 -18.72 6.17
CA LEU A 5 -4.07 -19.51 5.39
C LEU A 5 -2.72 -18.82 5.22
N CYS A 6 -2.62 -17.54 5.55
CA CYS A 6 -1.43 -16.73 5.38
C CYS A 6 -1.02 -16.00 6.66
N LYS A 7 0.21 -15.49 6.67
CA LYS A 7 0.79 -14.68 7.75
C LYS A 7 1.13 -13.30 7.20
N LEU A 8 0.87 -12.26 7.99
CA LEU A 8 1.35 -10.91 7.68
C LEU A 8 2.80 -10.78 8.16
N VAL A 9 3.65 -10.28 7.27
CA VAL A 9 5.02 -9.88 7.60
C VAL A 9 5.20 -8.42 7.19
N VAL A 10 5.63 -7.59 8.14
CA VAL A 10 5.97 -6.19 7.94
C VAL A 10 7.48 -6.08 7.79
N LEU A 11 7.91 -5.67 6.60
CA LEU A 11 9.32 -5.63 6.21
C LEU A 11 9.78 -4.17 6.07
N PRO A 12 11.04 -3.85 6.39
CA PRO A 12 11.62 -2.57 5.99
C PRO A 12 11.78 -2.54 4.47
N GLY A 13 11.83 -1.35 3.86
CA GLY A 13 12.14 -1.27 2.43
C GLY A 13 13.60 -1.57 2.09
N SER A 14 14.54 -1.44 3.03
CA SER A 14 15.94 -1.79 2.79
C SER A 14 16.61 -2.30 4.06
N ASN A 15 17.73 -3.02 3.90
CA ASN A 15 18.57 -3.52 4.99
C ASN A 15 17.78 -4.33 6.05
N PRO A 16 17.10 -5.43 5.65
CA PRO A 16 16.36 -6.25 6.60
C PRO A 16 17.28 -6.91 7.64
N ASP A 17 16.81 -7.01 8.86
CA ASP A 17 17.43 -7.83 9.90
C ASP A 17 17.51 -9.30 9.47
N GLU A 18 18.48 -10.04 10.01
CA GLU A 18 18.68 -11.45 9.67
C GLU A 18 17.43 -12.32 9.90
N SER A 19 16.64 -12.00 10.93
CA SER A 19 15.43 -12.74 11.30
C SER A 19 14.31 -12.66 10.25
N VAL A 20 14.28 -11.61 9.43
CA VAL A 20 13.24 -11.38 8.40
C VAL A 20 13.79 -11.40 6.98
N ARG A 21 15.11 -11.50 6.81
CA ARG A 21 15.78 -11.57 5.50
C ARG A 21 15.18 -12.61 4.54
N PRO A 22 14.87 -13.87 4.96
CA PRO A 22 14.25 -14.83 4.04
C PRO A 22 12.89 -14.36 3.49
N TYR A 23 12.10 -13.64 4.29
CA TYR A 23 10.82 -13.08 3.83
C TYR A 23 11.05 -11.88 2.91
N TYR A 24 12.02 -11.02 3.22
CA TYR A 24 12.37 -9.87 2.38
C TYR A 24 12.79 -10.28 0.96
N GLU A 25 13.68 -11.26 0.82
CA GLU A 25 14.12 -11.77 -0.49
C GLU A 25 12.95 -12.37 -1.30
N ARG A 26 12.02 -13.05 -0.61
CA ARG A 26 10.82 -13.61 -1.23
C ARG A 26 9.81 -12.54 -1.63
N ALA A 27 9.66 -11.49 -0.84
CA ALA A 27 8.86 -10.32 -1.21
C ALA A 27 9.46 -9.58 -2.41
N TYR A 28 10.80 -9.42 -2.46
CA TYR A 28 11.48 -8.84 -3.61
C TYR A 28 11.25 -9.66 -4.88
N THR A 29 11.43 -10.99 -4.80
CA THR A 29 11.19 -11.88 -5.95
C THR A 29 9.75 -11.80 -6.44
N HIS A 30 8.77 -11.78 -5.53
CA HIS A 30 7.36 -11.59 -5.86
C HIS A 30 7.12 -10.25 -6.55
N TRP A 31 7.64 -9.17 -5.97
CA TRP A 31 7.53 -7.82 -6.54
C TRP A 31 8.11 -7.76 -7.94
N GLU A 32 9.33 -8.27 -8.12
CA GLU A 32 10.07 -8.24 -9.38
C GLU A 32 9.30 -9.00 -10.47
N SER A 33 8.76 -10.18 -10.13
CA SER A 33 7.95 -10.98 -11.04
C SER A 33 6.66 -10.27 -11.46
N VAL A 34 5.85 -9.79 -10.50
CA VAL A 34 4.54 -9.20 -10.80
C VAL A 34 4.68 -7.84 -11.50
N TRP A 35 5.54 -6.96 -10.98
CA TRP A 35 5.74 -5.64 -11.57
C TRP A 35 6.56 -5.69 -12.85
N GLY A 36 7.49 -6.62 -12.99
CA GLY A 36 8.21 -6.85 -14.25
C GLY A 36 7.24 -7.24 -15.36
N ALA A 37 6.35 -8.20 -15.11
CA ALA A 37 5.29 -8.57 -16.05
C ALA A 37 4.34 -7.40 -16.34
N THR A 38 3.99 -6.61 -15.32
CA THR A 38 3.08 -5.46 -15.46
C THR A 38 3.69 -4.35 -16.32
N PHE A 39 4.96 -3.97 -16.09
CA PHE A 39 5.62 -2.94 -16.91
C PHE A 39 5.93 -3.43 -18.32
N GLN A 40 6.17 -4.72 -18.51
CA GLN A 40 6.27 -5.31 -19.84
C GLN A 40 4.92 -5.24 -20.58
N GLU A 41 3.80 -5.51 -19.90
CA GLU A 41 2.43 -5.36 -20.46
C GLU A 41 2.13 -3.91 -20.84
N LEU A 42 2.43 -2.96 -19.95
CA LEU A 42 2.00 -1.56 -20.10
C LEU A 42 2.90 -0.71 -21.00
N ASP A 43 4.22 -0.88 -20.88
CA ASP A 43 5.22 -0.02 -21.52
C ASP A 43 6.15 -0.78 -22.48
N GLY A 44 6.04 -2.11 -22.56
CA GLY A 44 7.02 -2.95 -23.27
C GLY A 44 8.41 -2.96 -22.62
N LYS A 45 8.53 -2.50 -21.36
CA LYS A 45 9.81 -2.43 -20.64
C LYS A 45 10.19 -3.78 -20.07
N SER A 46 11.38 -4.25 -20.43
CA SER A 46 11.94 -5.54 -19.97
C SER A 46 12.72 -5.44 -18.66
N ARG A 47 13.02 -4.24 -18.19
CA ARG A 47 13.81 -4.01 -16.97
C ARG A 47 13.10 -3.04 -16.04
N ILE A 48 13.03 -3.44 -14.78
CA ILE A 48 12.66 -2.59 -13.64
C ILE A 48 13.85 -2.47 -12.70
N PHE A 49 13.95 -1.33 -12.02
CA PHE A 49 15.03 -1.06 -11.07
C PHE A 49 14.56 -1.34 -9.65
N SER A 50 15.42 -1.98 -8.85
CA SER A 50 15.12 -2.40 -7.49
C SER A 50 14.88 -1.24 -6.53
N ASP A 51 15.30 -0.02 -6.86
CA ASP A 51 15.00 1.19 -6.09
C ASP A 51 13.49 1.41 -5.95
N ASN A 52 12.67 0.97 -6.91
CA ASN A 52 11.21 0.99 -6.79
C ASN A 52 10.67 0.11 -5.64
N PHE A 53 11.39 -0.94 -5.28
CA PHE A 53 11.13 -1.78 -4.11
C PHE A 53 11.84 -1.25 -2.86
N THR A 54 13.10 -0.84 -2.98
CA THR A 54 13.91 -0.56 -1.79
C THR A 54 13.64 0.81 -1.15
N ARG A 55 13.05 1.74 -1.91
CA ARG A 55 12.70 3.09 -1.43
C ARG A 55 11.45 3.14 -0.53
N GLN A 56 10.81 2.01 -0.28
CA GLN A 56 9.67 1.96 0.64
C GLN A 56 10.18 2.17 2.08
N HIS A 57 9.34 2.71 2.94
CA HIS A 57 9.65 2.74 4.37
C HIS A 57 9.18 1.44 5.02
N GLU A 58 7.99 0.97 4.64
CA GLU A 58 7.34 -0.21 5.19
C GLU A 58 6.76 -1.03 4.03
N ILE A 59 6.87 -2.35 4.08
CA ILE A 59 6.28 -3.27 3.11
C ILE A 59 5.40 -4.24 3.87
N HIS A 60 4.11 -4.26 3.55
CA HIS A 60 3.18 -5.27 4.05
C HIS A 60 3.17 -6.42 3.07
N ALA A 61 3.43 -7.64 3.54
CA ALA A 61 3.43 -8.81 2.68
C ALA A 61 2.71 -9.98 3.37
N LEU A 62 1.83 -10.66 2.64
CA LEU A 62 1.15 -11.87 3.08
C LEU A 62 1.92 -13.08 2.57
N PHE A 63 2.16 -14.03 3.45
CA PHE A 63 2.93 -15.24 3.17
C PHE A 63 2.15 -16.52 3.45
N GLU A 64 2.23 -17.47 2.52
CA GLU A 64 1.93 -18.88 2.76
C GLU A 64 3.28 -19.60 2.91
N ASP A 65 3.61 -19.99 4.13
CA ASP A 65 4.97 -20.40 4.53
C ASP A 65 6.01 -19.31 4.19
N LEU A 66 6.84 -19.53 3.17
CA LEU A 66 7.84 -18.57 2.66
C LEU A 66 7.50 -18.01 1.27
N ASN A 67 6.31 -18.32 0.75
CA ASN A 67 5.85 -17.80 -0.54
C ASN A 67 5.07 -16.51 -0.30
N CYS A 68 5.57 -15.38 -0.80
CA CYS A 68 4.85 -14.12 -0.79
C CYS A 68 3.68 -14.20 -1.79
N VAL A 69 2.44 -14.09 -1.31
CA VAL A 69 1.22 -14.22 -2.13
C VAL A 69 0.55 -12.89 -2.40
N ALA A 70 0.85 -11.86 -1.60
CA ALA A 70 0.40 -10.49 -1.82
C ALA A 70 1.30 -9.50 -1.11
N MET A 71 1.44 -8.28 -1.61
CA MET A 71 2.13 -7.21 -0.89
C MET A 71 1.66 -5.81 -1.26
N CYS A 72 1.98 -4.84 -0.40
CA CYS A 72 1.82 -3.41 -0.63
C CYS A 72 2.99 -2.66 0.02
N GLY A 73 3.60 -1.73 -0.72
CA GLY A 73 4.66 -0.85 -0.23
C GLY A 73 4.12 0.48 0.25
N LEU A 74 4.61 0.96 1.39
CA LEU A 74 4.26 2.23 1.99
C LEU A 74 5.46 3.16 2.00
N ARG A 75 5.25 4.41 1.56
CA ARG A 75 6.26 5.46 1.62
C ARG A 75 5.72 6.73 2.26
N TYR A 76 6.41 7.22 3.27
CA TYR A 76 6.02 8.43 4.00
C TYR A 76 6.68 9.67 3.39
N TYR A 77 5.91 10.74 3.25
CA TYR A 77 6.37 12.04 2.79
C TYR A 77 5.84 13.17 3.67
N ASP A 78 6.66 14.20 3.75
CA ASP A 78 6.30 15.48 4.33
C ASP A 78 6.28 16.57 3.26
N PHE A 79 5.08 16.93 2.81
CA PHE A 79 4.83 17.97 1.83
C PHE A 79 5.02 19.40 2.36
N ARG A 80 5.61 19.57 3.55
CA ARG A 80 6.19 20.85 3.98
C ARG A 80 7.46 21.18 3.19
N THR A 81 8.15 20.17 2.67
CA THR A 81 9.26 20.36 1.72
C THR A 81 8.75 20.25 0.28
N THR A 82 9.53 20.76 -0.68
CA THR A 82 9.17 20.74 -2.10
C THR A 82 9.59 19.45 -2.81
N THR A 83 10.45 18.64 -2.20
CA THR A 83 10.97 17.42 -2.82
C THR A 83 9.92 16.34 -3.11
N PRO A 84 8.86 16.13 -2.28
CA PRO A 84 7.85 15.12 -2.58
C PRO A 84 7.12 15.39 -3.89
N ARG A 85 6.85 16.66 -4.22
CA ARG A 85 6.20 17.04 -5.49
C ARG A 85 7.02 16.68 -6.73
N LYS A 86 8.32 16.51 -6.56
CA LYS A 86 9.27 16.15 -7.63
C LYS A 86 9.62 14.67 -7.63
N ASP A 87 9.01 13.85 -6.76
CA ASP A 87 9.22 12.40 -6.77
C ASP A 87 8.59 11.79 -8.03
N SER A 88 9.27 10.82 -8.64
CA SER A 88 8.80 10.15 -9.85
C SER A 88 7.44 9.46 -9.69
N TYR A 89 7.03 9.13 -8.46
CA TYR A 89 5.68 8.63 -8.21
C TYR A 89 4.59 9.62 -8.66
N PHE A 90 4.84 10.92 -8.52
CA PHE A 90 3.88 11.97 -8.82
C PHE A 90 3.94 12.46 -10.27
N GLU A 91 4.64 11.75 -11.17
CA GLU A 91 4.72 12.08 -12.59
C GLU A 91 3.33 12.24 -13.25
N ALA A 92 2.36 11.40 -12.85
CA ALA A 92 0.98 11.46 -13.35
C ALA A 92 0.12 12.55 -12.67
N TRP A 93 0.61 13.22 -11.64
CA TRP A 93 -0.16 14.14 -10.81
C TRP A 93 0.07 15.58 -11.23
N SER A 94 -1.01 16.29 -11.60
CA SER A 94 -0.96 17.74 -11.80
C SER A 94 -0.72 18.48 -10.48
N GLU A 95 -0.22 19.72 -10.54
CA GLU A 95 -0.07 20.55 -9.34
C GLU A 95 -1.40 20.76 -8.60
N ASP A 96 -2.50 20.92 -9.35
CA ASP A 96 -3.85 20.99 -8.78
C ASP A 96 -4.23 19.71 -8.04
N ALA A 97 -3.90 18.53 -8.59
CA ALA A 97 -4.13 17.25 -7.94
C ALA A 97 -3.27 17.10 -6.68
N LEU A 98 -2.01 17.53 -6.72
CA LEU A 98 -1.14 17.55 -5.55
C LEU A 98 -1.69 18.48 -4.47
N ASP A 99 -2.15 19.68 -4.83
CA ASP A 99 -2.76 20.63 -3.90
C ASP A 99 -4.02 20.07 -3.24
N GLN A 100 -4.86 19.38 -4.01
CA GLN A 100 -6.02 18.67 -3.48
C GLN A 100 -5.63 17.51 -2.55
N LEU A 101 -4.61 16.73 -2.88
CA LEU A 101 -4.11 15.65 -2.03
C LEU A 101 -3.71 16.18 -0.64
N VAL A 102 -3.05 17.33 -0.60
CA VAL A 102 -2.51 17.92 0.63
C VAL A 102 -3.39 19.01 1.26
N ARG A 103 -4.67 19.08 0.87
CA ARG A 103 -5.60 20.14 1.32
C ARG A 103 -5.93 20.06 2.81
N TYR A 104 -5.79 18.88 3.43
CA TYR A 104 -6.08 18.67 4.86
C TYR A 104 -4.84 18.48 5.74
N GLY A 105 -3.65 18.55 5.14
CA GLY A 105 -2.38 18.42 5.84
C GLY A 105 -1.29 17.93 4.91
N LYS A 106 -0.05 17.89 5.41
CA LYS A 106 1.15 17.69 4.60
C LYS A 106 1.84 16.34 4.84
N ARG A 107 1.36 15.55 5.79
CA ARG A 107 1.88 14.21 6.09
C ARG A 107 1.14 13.21 5.21
N VAL A 108 1.81 12.77 4.15
CA VAL A 108 1.22 11.89 3.13
C VAL A 108 1.92 10.54 3.18
N VAL A 109 1.15 9.47 3.11
CA VAL A 109 1.68 8.14 2.80
C VAL A 109 1.28 7.75 1.39
N ILE A 110 2.21 7.18 0.64
CA ILE A 110 1.98 6.56 -0.64
C ILE A 110 1.75 5.07 -0.40
N ALA A 111 0.60 4.55 -0.80
CA ALA A 111 0.37 3.13 -0.94
C ALA A 111 0.66 2.74 -2.40
N SER A 112 1.76 2.02 -2.61
CA SER A 112 2.28 1.65 -3.93
C SER A 112 2.56 0.16 -4.02
N ASN A 113 2.93 -0.30 -5.22
CA ASN A 113 3.38 -1.66 -5.47
C ASN A 113 2.41 -2.75 -4.99
N LEU A 114 1.10 -2.45 -4.92
CA LEU A 114 0.08 -3.42 -4.55
C LEU A 114 0.05 -4.56 -5.58
N SER A 115 0.42 -5.76 -5.16
CA SER A 115 0.52 -6.94 -6.03
C SER A 115 -0.09 -8.16 -5.36
N ILE A 116 -0.67 -9.04 -6.19
CA ILE A 116 -1.20 -10.35 -5.81
C ILE A 116 -0.59 -11.37 -6.76
N ASP A 117 -0.12 -12.49 -6.21
CA ASP A 117 0.42 -13.62 -6.98
C ASP A 117 -0.66 -14.05 -7.99
N PRO A 118 -0.34 -14.08 -9.30
CA PRO A 118 -1.26 -14.50 -10.35
C PRO A 118 -1.97 -15.83 -10.07
N ASN A 119 -1.28 -16.79 -9.43
CA ASN A 119 -1.81 -18.12 -9.12
C ASN A 119 -2.70 -18.14 -7.87
N ARG A 120 -2.77 -17.01 -7.14
CA ARG A 120 -3.54 -16.86 -5.89
C ARG A 120 -4.65 -15.82 -6.01
N ARG A 121 -5.03 -15.43 -7.22
CA ARG A 121 -6.11 -14.45 -7.45
C ARG A 121 -7.48 -15.10 -7.25
N GLY A 122 -8.43 -14.28 -6.81
CA GLY A 122 -9.82 -14.72 -6.58
C GLY A 122 -10.02 -15.38 -5.22
N ARG A 123 -11.27 -15.79 -4.94
CA ARG A 123 -11.63 -16.39 -3.65
C ARG A 123 -11.26 -17.87 -3.56
N GLU A 124 -11.15 -18.57 -4.70
CA GLU A 124 -10.81 -20.00 -4.74
C GLU A 124 -9.44 -20.29 -4.12
N ALA A 125 -8.50 -19.36 -4.28
CA ALA A 125 -7.17 -19.43 -3.68
C ALA A 125 -7.17 -19.57 -2.15
N THR A 126 -8.27 -19.19 -1.49
CA THR A 126 -8.43 -19.23 -0.03
C THR A 126 -9.54 -20.20 0.40
N GLY A 127 -9.93 -21.14 -0.48
CA GLY A 127 -11.06 -22.04 -0.23
C GLY A 127 -12.40 -21.30 -0.17
N GLY A 128 -12.53 -20.17 -0.88
CA GLY A 128 -13.76 -19.37 -0.96
C GLY A 128 -13.94 -18.36 0.17
N GLN A 129 -13.02 -18.28 1.13
CA GLN A 129 -13.23 -17.54 2.37
C GLN A 129 -13.08 -16.03 2.22
N TYR A 130 -12.08 -15.59 1.45
CA TYR A 130 -11.74 -14.17 1.25
C TYR A 130 -10.93 -13.96 -0.04
N ASN A 131 -10.85 -12.72 -0.52
CA ASN A 131 -9.93 -12.36 -1.60
C ASN A 131 -8.63 -11.82 -0.98
N LEU A 132 -7.46 -12.34 -1.41
CA LEU A 132 -6.16 -11.83 -0.94
C LEU A 132 -6.00 -10.34 -1.18
N LYS A 133 -6.58 -9.80 -2.26
CA LYS A 133 -6.60 -8.37 -2.57
C LYS A 133 -7.32 -7.57 -1.48
N ASP A 134 -8.47 -8.05 -1.04
CA ASP A 134 -9.25 -7.37 0.00
C ASP A 134 -8.49 -7.44 1.33
N LEU A 135 -7.85 -8.58 1.62
CA LEU A 135 -7.09 -8.79 2.85
C LEU A 135 -5.84 -7.91 2.95
N ILE A 136 -5.01 -7.84 1.90
CA ILE A 136 -3.82 -6.96 1.92
C ILE A 136 -4.23 -5.48 2.02
N ILE A 137 -5.30 -5.06 1.32
CA ILE A 137 -5.84 -3.70 1.45
C ILE A 137 -6.35 -3.47 2.87
N ALA A 138 -7.07 -4.42 3.48
CA ALA A 138 -7.56 -4.30 4.84
C ALA A 138 -6.42 -4.14 5.84
N THR A 139 -5.36 -4.95 5.73
CA THR A 139 -4.18 -4.83 6.60
C THR A 139 -3.49 -3.48 6.43
N THR A 140 -3.35 -2.99 5.19
CA THR A 140 -2.74 -1.69 4.92
C THR A 140 -3.59 -0.53 5.42
N LEU A 141 -4.89 -0.54 5.17
CA LEU A 141 -5.82 0.50 5.64
C LEU A 141 -5.92 0.54 7.16
N ARG A 142 -5.83 -0.62 7.82
CA ARG A 142 -5.75 -0.68 9.27
C ARG A 142 -4.53 0.07 9.79
N ARG A 143 -3.34 -0.22 9.24
CA ARG A 143 -2.12 0.51 9.58
C ARG A 143 -2.30 2.02 9.36
N ILE A 144 -2.84 2.42 8.20
CA ILE A 144 -3.14 3.82 7.88
C ILE A 144 -4.08 4.46 8.92
N GLY A 145 -5.06 3.72 9.42
CA GLY A 145 -5.99 4.20 10.46
C GLY A 145 -5.38 4.33 11.86
N GLU A 146 -4.22 3.71 12.11
CA GLU A 146 -3.47 3.82 13.37
C GLU A 146 -2.40 4.92 13.31
N LEU A 147 -2.10 5.42 12.12
CA LEU A 147 -1.08 6.44 11.88
C LEU A 147 -1.66 7.86 11.95
N GLU A 148 -0.87 8.81 12.47
CA GLU A 148 -1.19 10.24 12.42
C GLU A 148 -0.80 10.85 11.05
N ILE A 149 -1.46 10.41 9.99
CA ILE A 149 -1.22 10.88 8.61
C ILE A 149 -2.43 11.66 8.07
N ASP A 150 -2.19 12.68 7.27
CA ASP A 150 -3.24 13.56 6.76
C ASP A 150 -3.88 13.00 5.48
N ALA A 151 -3.10 12.27 4.68
CA ALA A 151 -3.59 11.56 3.50
C ALA A 151 -2.81 10.26 3.22
N MET A 152 -3.50 9.25 2.72
CA MET A 152 -2.94 8.13 1.96
C MET A 152 -3.29 8.34 0.49
N THR A 153 -2.33 8.11 -0.42
CA THR A 153 -2.53 8.25 -1.86
C THR A 153 -2.19 6.98 -2.64
N GLY A 154 -2.80 6.85 -3.81
CA GLY A 154 -2.65 5.75 -4.74
C GLY A 154 -2.92 6.19 -6.19
N THR A 155 -2.13 5.67 -7.14
CA THR A 155 -2.40 5.74 -8.58
C THR A 155 -2.98 4.40 -9.00
N MET A 156 -4.30 4.33 -9.22
CA MET A 156 -5.03 3.06 -9.34
C MET A 156 -5.51 2.78 -10.76
N ARG A 157 -5.11 1.64 -11.30
CA ARG A 157 -5.58 1.13 -12.60
C ARG A 157 -7.09 0.92 -12.63
N VAL A 158 -7.77 1.66 -13.50
CA VAL A 158 -9.23 1.59 -13.69
C VAL A 158 -9.62 0.28 -14.37
N ASP A 159 -8.83 -0.16 -15.33
CA ASP A 159 -9.04 -1.39 -16.11
C ASP A 159 -8.94 -2.68 -15.27
N LYS A 160 -8.30 -2.62 -14.10
CA LYS A 160 -8.24 -3.72 -13.12
C LYS A 160 -9.19 -3.53 -11.94
N ASN A 161 -10.02 -2.48 -11.97
CA ASN A 161 -10.98 -2.11 -10.91
C ASN A 161 -10.34 -2.04 -9.51
N MET A 162 -9.14 -1.46 -9.42
CA MET A 162 -8.43 -1.30 -8.15
C MET A 162 -8.99 -0.14 -7.31
N GLN A 163 -9.40 0.94 -7.98
CA GLN A 163 -10.02 2.13 -7.40
C GLN A 163 -11.32 1.79 -6.65
N GLY A 164 -12.12 0.83 -7.14
CA GLY A 164 -13.41 0.48 -6.56
C GLY A 164 -13.31 0.05 -5.09
N LEU A 165 -12.27 -0.71 -4.75
CA LEU A 165 -12.03 -1.15 -3.37
C LEU A 165 -11.66 0.00 -2.44
N ILE A 166 -10.85 0.95 -2.93
CA ILE A 166 -10.45 2.10 -2.14
C ILE A 166 -11.64 3.08 -1.97
N TYR A 167 -12.52 3.19 -2.96
CA TYR A 167 -13.77 3.95 -2.82
C TYR A 167 -14.70 3.35 -1.77
N GLN A 168 -14.85 2.02 -1.75
CA GLN A 168 -15.59 1.33 -0.69
C GLN A 168 -14.99 1.56 0.70
N ALA A 169 -13.66 1.70 0.78
CA ALA A 169 -12.95 2.06 2.00
C ALA A 169 -13.09 3.53 2.42
N GLY A 170 -13.84 4.35 1.66
CA GLY A 170 -14.03 5.79 1.92
C GLY A 170 -12.99 6.69 1.25
N GLY A 171 -12.19 6.16 0.33
CA GLY A 171 -11.34 6.95 -0.54
C GLY A 171 -12.14 7.79 -1.51
N VAL A 172 -11.55 8.91 -1.91
CA VAL A 172 -12.12 9.85 -2.87
C VAL A 172 -11.18 10.01 -4.06
N PRO A 173 -11.71 10.12 -5.29
CA PRO A 173 -10.90 10.51 -6.42
C PRO A 173 -10.48 11.97 -6.27
N ILE A 174 -9.20 12.21 -6.52
CA ILE A 174 -8.63 13.54 -6.73
C ILE A 174 -8.74 13.91 -8.22
N GLN A 175 -8.37 12.97 -9.10
CA GLN A 175 -8.50 13.11 -10.54
C GLN A 175 -8.82 11.73 -11.13
N ARG A 176 -9.77 11.67 -12.06
CA ARG A 176 -10.22 10.41 -12.68
C ARG A 176 -9.67 10.23 -14.08
N GLU A 177 -9.50 8.98 -14.49
CA GLU A 177 -9.20 8.56 -15.87
C GLU A 177 -7.99 9.28 -16.49
N VAL A 178 -6.97 9.56 -15.68
CA VAL A 178 -5.67 10.06 -16.17
C VAL A 178 -5.00 8.95 -16.96
N ILE A 179 -4.46 9.26 -18.14
CA ILE A 179 -3.68 8.27 -18.89
C ILE A 179 -2.26 8.21 -18.31
N TYR A 180 -1.88 7.06 -17.77
CA TYR A 180 -0.54 6.79 -17.27
C TYR A 180 -0.13 5.37 -17.63
N HIS A 181 1.08 5.19 -18.17
CA HIS A 181 1.53 3.90 -18.71
C HIS A 181 0.53 3.26 -19.70
N ASN A 182 0.01 4.08 -20.61
CA ASN A 182 -0.96 3.69 -21.66
C ASN A 182 -2.30 3.12 -21.15
N VAL A 183 -2.63 3.30 -19.87
CA VAL A 183 -3.91 2.86 -19.29
C VAL A 183 -4.57 3.99 -18.47
N PRO A 184 -5.91 3.98 -18.35
CA PRO A 184 -6.60 4.91 -17.46
C PRO A 184 -6.34 4.57 -15.99
N VAL A 185 -5.97 5.57 -15.21
CA VAL A 185 -5.78 5.50 -13.77
C VAL A 185 -6.58 6.57 -13.05
N ASP A 186 -7.07 6.23 -11.86
CA ASP A 186 -7.61 7.20 -10.92
C ASP A 186 -6.52 7.58 -9.92
N LEU A 187 -6.30 8.88 -9.75
CA LEU A 187 -5.51 9.46 -8.67
C LEU A 187 -6.43 9.65 -7.48
N LEU A 188 -6.18 8.97 -6.37
CA LEU A 188 -7.09 8.96 -5.23
C LEU A 188 -6.43 9.33 -3.91
N ALA A 189 -7.26 9.70 -2.94
CA ALA A 189 -6.83 9.96 -1.58
C ALA A 189 -7.78 9.32 -0.56
N VAL A 190 -7.22 8.87 0.56
CA VAL A 190 -7.96 8.55 1.81
C VAL A 190 -7.46 9.52 2.88
N HIS A 191 -8.35 10.11 3.67
CA HIS A 191 -7.99 11.09 4.70
C HIS A 191 -8.29 10.55 6.10
N PRO A 192 -7.42 9.72 6.69
CA PRO A 192 -7.75 8.93 7.88
C PRO A 192 -8.04 9.78 9.12
N LEU A 193 -7.38 10.94 9.28
CA LEU A 193 -7.67 11.89 10.38
C LEU A 193 -9.00 12.63 10.23
N ARG A 194 -9.63 12.60 9.05
CA ARG A 194 -10.96 13.16 8.81
C ARG A 194 -12.04 12.10 8.99
N LYS A 195 -11.77 10.91 8.47
CA LYS A 195 -12.65 9.75 8.56
C LYS A 195 -11.78 8.50 8.54
N LYS A 196 -11.88 7.68 9.58
CA LYS A 196 -11.17 6.40 9.63
C LYS A 196 -11.56 5.57 8.39
N PRO A 197 -10.57 4.95 7.70
CA PRO A 197 -10.88 4.11 6.56
C PRO A 197 -11.80 2.96 6.96
N LEU A 198 -12.72 2.59 6.06
CA LEU A 198 -13.54 1.40 6.25
C LEU A 198 -12.75 0.19 5.77
N LEU A 199 -12.70 -0.87 6.58
CA LEU A 199 -12.16 -2.14 6.13
C LEU A 199 -13.19 -2.84 5.23
N PRO A 200 -12.75 -3.65 4.25
CA PRO A 200 -13.66 -4.50 3.50
C PRO A 200 -14.51 -5.36 4.43
N SER A 201 -15.81 -5.43 4.14
CA SER A 201 -16.80 -6.07 5.03
C SER A 201 -16.43 -7.52 5.36
N GLY A 202 -16.51 -7.88 6.64
CA GLY A 202 -16.25 -9.22 7.13
C GLY A 202 -14.77 -9.59 7.28
N LEU A 203 -13.85 -8.64 7.11
CA LEU A 203 -12.41 -8.87 7.31
C LEU A 203 -11.84 -8.28 8.62
N ASP A 204 -12.65 -7.62 9.45
CA ASP A 204 -12.17 -6.93 10.65
C ASP A 204 -11.41 -7.87 11.61
N GLU A 205 -12.04 -8.98 12.00
CA GLU A 205 -11.47 -9.98 12.93
C GLU A 205 -10.21 -10.64 12.34
N MET A 206 -10.25 -11.00 11.06
CA MET A 206 -9.10 -11.63 10.38
C MET A 206 -7.93 -10.66 10.23
N THR A 207 -8.23 -9.40 9.93
CA THR A 207 -7.21 -8.35 9.83
C THR A 207 -6.58 -8.11 11.20
N GLN A 208 -7.38 -8.06 12.27
CA GLN A 208 -6.88 -7.98 13.65
C GLN A 208 -5.97 -9.17 13.97
N GLU A 209 -6.42 -10.40 13.71
CA GLU A 209 -5.65 -11.62 13.96
C GLU A 209 -4.30 -11.61 13.24
N LEU A 210 -4.27 -11.20 11.96
CA LEU A 210 -3.03 -11.06 11.19
C LEU A 210 -2.08 -10.04 11.79
N TRP A 211 -2.59 -8.90 12.28
CA TRP A 211 -1.79 -7.86 12.89
C TRP A 211 -1.24 -8.26 14.26
N ASP A 212 -2.05 -8.90 15.10
CA ASP A 212 -1.63 -9.38 16.42
C ASP A 212 -0.54 -10.46 16.31
N ASN A 213 -0.51 -11.19 15.20
CA ASN A 213 0.47 -12.23 14.90
C ASN A 213 1.52 -11.81 13.86
N ALA A 214 1.56 -10.52 13.48
CA ALA A 214 2.47 -10.05 12.44
C ALA A 214 3.93 -10.25 12.85
N ARG A 215 4.76 -10.70 11.91
CA ARG A 215 6.23 -10.75 12.08
C ARG A 215 6.86 -9.52 11.44
N GLY A 216 8.01 -9.06 11.93
CA GLY A 216 8.67 -7.92 11.31
C GLY A 216 9.43 -7.04 12.29
N THR A 217 10.16 -6.07 11.75
CA THR A 217 10.46 -4.86 12.53
C THR A 217 9.12 -4.35 13.03
N GLY A 218 8.97 -4.21 14.35
CA GLY A 218 7.81 -3.56 14.94
C GLY A 218 7.53 -2.21 14.27
N PRO A 219 6.40 -1.56 14.58
CA PRO A 219 6.05 -0.31 13.91
C PRO A 219 7.28 0.60 13.89
N LEU A 220 7.60 1.13 12.71
CA LEU A 220 8.71 2.06 12.50
C LEU A 220 8.38 3.39 13.19
N ASP A 221 8.12 3.34 14.49
CA ASP A 221 7.70 4.44 15.35
C ASP A 221 8.76 5.55 15.37
N HIS A 222 10.00 5.20 15.05
CA HIS A 222 11.12 6.12 14.89
C HIS A 222 11.18 6.82 13.51
N LEU A 223 10.48 6.30 12.49
CA LEU A 223 10.34 6.93 11.16
C LEU A 223 9.00 7.66 11.00
N LEU A 224 8.11 7.58 11.99
CA LEU A 224 6.96 8.45 12.03
C LEU A 224 7.45 9.89 12.02
N LEU A 225 7.01 10.66 11.03
CA LEU A 225 7.17 12.11 11.00
C LEU A 225 6.92 12.63 12.42
N PRO A 226 7.84 13.41 13.01
CA PRO A 226 7.81 13.72 14.42
C PRO A 226 6.40 14.11 14.82
N LYS A 227 5.80 13.34 15.73
CA LYS A 227 4.46 13.62 16.27
C LYS A 227 4.48 15.08 16.64
N THR A 228 3.69 15.90 15.94
CA THR A 228 3.59 17.31 16.30
C THR A 228 3.03 17.32 17.71
N ALA A 229 3.86 17.73 18.67
CA ALA A 229 3.35 18.15 19.96
C ALA A 229 2.20 19.14 19.70
N ALA A 230 1.04 18.88 20.33
CA ALA A 230 -0.18 19.67 20.28
C ALA A 230 -1.17 19.39 19.11
N ARG A 231 -2.11 18.48 19.39
CA ARG A 231 -3.54 18.85 19.41
C ARG A 231 -4.15 18.43 20.74
N ARG A 232 -3.91 19.22 21.79
CA ARG A 232 -4.92 19.35 22.86
C ARG A 232 -6.06 20.14 22.23
N VAL A 233 -7.09 19.44 21.81
CA VAL A 233 -8.37 20.06 21.44
C VAL A 233 -8.94 20.64 22.73
N ALA A 234 -9.14 21.95 22.74
CA ALA A 234 -10.04 22.63 23.67
C ALA A 234 -11.48 22.39 23.24
#